data_AF-A0A7X7QUB5-F1
#
_entry.id   AF-A0A7X7QUB5-F1
#
_cell.length_a   1.000
_cell.length_b   1.000
_cell.length_c   1.000
_cell.angle_alpha   90.00
_cell.angle_beta   90.00
_cell.angle_gamma   90.00
#
_symmetry.space_group_name_H-M   'P 1'
#
loop_
_entity.id
_entity.type
_entity.pdbx_description
1 polymer ?
#
loop_
_entity_poly.entity_id
_entity_poly.type
_entity_poly.pdbx_seq_one_letter_code
_entity_poly.pdbx_strand_id
1 'polypeptide(L)'
;MFIPGPNYYLLPSLPVIDGPTAVMPLSFADFFSQISENAFATSIVKILVLQDDLQKLPGVVTQEQSSHNFILLRDDQIEGLSFWKDFFAEPSPPNVEIQDGEGLLTAYFEAAASLARRTRCTFLKAWIGFEVALRNALGQARATALGHPEAFHEGLPHLQGHHDFKPLMAEWLKAPTPLAGVELIELSRWRWLMKHDDWYKFSDQELIAYGAKLLALYRTQRLNGASADQNLQIHKLVTAGTTFN
;
A
#
# COMPACT_ATOMS: atom_id res chain seq x y z
N MET A 1 -9.97 -27.02 -13.24
CA MET A 1 -9.35 -26.77 -14.55
C MET A 1 -8.77 -25.37 -14.48
N PHE A 2 -7.44 -25.25 -14.45
CA PHE A 2 -6.74 -23.97 -14.37
C PHE A 2 -6.74 -23.36 -15.78
N ILE A 3 -7.42 -22.24 -15.98
CA ILE A 3 -7.32 -21.46 -17.22
C ILE A 3 -6.25 -20.42 -16.92
N PRO A 4 -5.07 -20.49 -17.56
CA PRO A 4 -4.05 -19.46 -17.41
C PRO A 4 -4.68 -18.12 -17.76
N GLY A 5 -4.50 -17.12 -16.89
CA GLY A 5 -4.87 -15.75 -17.23
C GLY A 5 -4.13 -15.32 -18.50
N PRO A 6 -4.63 -14.31 -19.23
CA PRO A 6 -4.03 -13.82 -20.48
C PRO A 6 -2.57 -13.32 -20.37
N ASN A 7 -1.95 -13.39 -19.17
CA ASN A 7 -0.70 -12.75 -18.79
C ASN A 7 0.35 -13.72 -18.20
N TYR A 8 0.24 -15.03 -18.45
CA TYR A 8 1.16 -16.04 -17.91
C TYR A 8 2.64 -15.79 -18.28
N TYR A 9 2.90 -15.04 -19.36
CA TYR A 9 4.24 -14.66 -19.82
C TYR A 9 4.80 -13.42 -19.10
N LEU A 10 3.96 -12.59 -18.47
CA LEU A 10 4.41 -11.38 -17.78
C LEU A 10 5.22 -11.74 -16.54
N LEU A 11 4.76 -12.68 -15.73
CA LEU A 11 5.43 -13.07 -14.48
C LEU A 11 6.89 -13.52 -14.68
N PRO A 12 7.22 -14.41 -15.64
CA PRO A 12 8.61 -14.76 -15.95
C PRO A 12 9.45 -13.62 -16.52
N SER A 13 8.83 -12.59 -17.10
CA SER A 13 9.53 -11.43 -17.68
C SER A 13 9.82 -10.33 -16.66
N LEU A 14 9.15 -10.35 -15.51
CA LEU A 14 9.40 -9.40 -14.44
C LEU A 14 10.78 -9.64 -13.80
N PRO A 15 11.54 -8.58 -13.50
CA PRO A 15 12.81 -8.71 -12.80
C PRO A 15 12.65 -9.41 -11.45
N VAL A 16 13.68 -10.15 -11.04
CA VAL A 16 13.70 -10.79 -9.73
C VAL A 16 13.86 -9.73 -8.64
N ILE A 17 13.13 -9.90 -7.54
CA ILE A 17 13.28 -9.04 -6.35
C ILE A 17 14.06 -9.79 -5.26
N ASP A 18 15.32 -9.40 -5.07
CA ASP A 18 16.32 -10.10 -4.24
C ASP A 18 16.28 -9.72 -2.75
N GLY A 19 15.09 -9.58 -2.17
CA GLY A 19 14.92 -9.35 -0.73
C GLY A 19 14.55 -7.91 -0.34
N PRO A 20 14.37 -7.63 0.96
CA PRO A 20 13.73 -6.41 1.47
C PRO A 20 14.57 -5.13 1.28
N THR A 21 15.87 -5.26 1.09
CA THR A 21 16.81 -4.14 0.90
C THR A 21 17.28 -4.02 -0.55
N ALA A 22 16.71 -4.80 -1.46
CA ALA A 22 17.06 -4.75 -2.88
C ALA A 22 16.74 -3.37 -3.46
N VAL A 23 17.51 -2.97 -4.49
CA VAL A 23 17.15 -1.81 -5.29
C VAL A 23 15.88 -2.14 -6.06
N MET A 24 14.93 -1.21 -6.07
CA MET A 24 13.71 -1.37 -6.85
C MET A 24 14.06 -1.61 -8.34
N PRO A 25 13.71 -2.78 -8.90
CA PRO A 25 14.15 -3.14 -10.24
C PRO A 25 13.31 -2.51 -11.34
N LEU A 26 12.12 -2.00 -11.01
CA LEU A 26 11.19 -1.33 -11.91
C LEU A 26 10.50 -0.19 -11.16
N SER A 27 10.39 0.97 -11.80
CA SER A 27 9.52 2.03 -11.27
C SER A 27 8.06 1.57 -11.30
N PHE A 28 7.19 2.20 -10.49
CA PHE A 28 5.76 1.93 -10.57
C PHE A 28 5.16 2.30 -11.93
N ALA A 29 5.67 3.35 -12.59
CA ALA A 29 5.22 3.72 -13.93
C ALA A 29 5.52 2.61 -14.96
N ASP A 30 6.75 2.07 -14.95
CA ASP A 30 7.13 0.96 -15.83
C ASP A 30 6.33 -0.30 -15.50
N PHE A 31 6.15 -0.60 -14.21
CA PHE A 31 5.36 -1.74 -13.79
C PHE A 31 3.90 -1.64 -14.25
N PHE A 32 3.24 -0.49 -14.06
CA PHE A 32 1.88 -0.27 -14.54
C PHE A 32 1.77 -0.33 -16.06
N SER A 33 2.79 0.12 -16.80
CA SER A 33 2.84 -0.05 -18.25
C SER A 33 2.92 -1.52 -18.66
N GLN A 34 3.61 -2.36 -17.89
CA GLN A 34 3.73 -3.79 -18.19
C GLN A 34 2.46 -4.57 -17.88
N ILE A 35 1.69 -4.16 -16.86
CA ILE A 35 0.46 -4.85 -16.46
C ILE A 35 -0.83 -4.20 -16.99
N SER A 36 -0.74 -3.19 -17.86
CA SER A 36 -1.89 -2.37 -18.27
C SER A 36 -3.01 -3.16 -18.97
N GLU A 37 -2.67 -4.24 -19.66
CA GLU A 37 -3.66 -5.14 -20.30
C GLU A 37 -4.40 -6.01 -19.26
N ASN A 38 -3.86 -6.14 -18.05
CA ASN A 38 -4.51 -6.77 -16.91
C ASN A 38 -5.26 -5.74 -16.05
N ALA A 39 -6.48 -5.38 -16.46
CA ALA A 39 -7.29 -4.40 -15.75
C ALA A 39 -7.52 -4.78 -14.27
N PHE A 40 -7.69 -6.07 -13.98
CA PHE A 40 -7.87 -6.56 -12.62
C PHE A 40 -6.61 -6.35 -11.76
N ALA A 41 -5.45 -6.89 -12.17
CA ALA A 41 -4.22 -6.73 -11.41
C ALA A 41 -3.82 -5.26 -11.28
N THR A 42 -3.95 -4.48 -12.37
CA THR A 42 -3.70 -3.03 -12.36
C THR A 42 -4.53 -2.30 -11.31
N SER A 43 -5.84 -2.59 -11.27
CA SER A 43 -6.75 -1.94 -10.32
C SER A 43 -6.37 -2.28 -8.87
N ILE A 44 -6.09 -3.55 -8.58
CA ILE A 44 -5.74 -3.97 -7.21
C ILE A 44 -4.38 -3.42 -6.78
N VAL A 45 -3.37 -3.43 -7.66
CA VAL A 45 -2.06 -2.84 -7.34
C VAL A 45 -2.19 -1.35 -7.06
N LYS A 46 -2.96 -0.60 -7.87
CA LYS A 46 -3.23 0.81 -7.61
C LYS A 46 -3.83 1.06 -6.23
N ILE A 47 -4.73 0.18 -5.76
CA ILE A 47 -5.31 0.27 -4.42
C ILE A 47 -4.25 0.07 -3.34
N LEU A 48 -3.39 -0.95 -3.48
CA LEU A 48 -2.28 -1.19 -2.54
C LEU A 48 -1.35 0.02 -2.44
N VAL A 49 -1.00 0.61 -3.59
CA VAL A 49 -0.11 1.77 -3.69
C VAL A 49 -0.78 3.03 -3.13
N LEU A 50 -2.08 3.23 -3.37
CA LEU A 50 -2.84 4.37 -2.85
C LEU A 50 -2.75 4.46 -1.32
N GLN A 51 -2.71 3.32 -0.62
CA GLN A 51 -2.51 3.30 0.84
C GLN A 51 -1.29 4.13 1.28
N ASP A 52 -0.16 4.03 0.55
CA ASP A 52 1.08 4.75 0.89
C ASP A 52 0.93 6.26 0.69
N ASP A 53 0.19 6.68 -0.33
CA ASP A 53 -0.07 8.11 -0.57
C ASP A 53 -1.04 8.67 0.47
N LEU A 54 -2.11 7.95 0.81
CA LEU A 54 -3.06 8.38 1.84
C LEU A 54 -2.40 8.51 3.22
N GLN A 55 -1.39 7.69 3.53
CA GLN A 55 -0.62 7.81 4.77
C GLN A 55 0.22 9.09 4.86
N LYS A 56 0.68 9.63 3.72
CA LYS A 56 1.46 10.87 3.67
C LYS A 56 0.57 12.11 3.57
N LEU A 57 -0.65 11.95 3.05
CA LEU A 57 -1.52 13.05 2.69
C LEU A 57 -1.76 14.08 3.81
N PRO A 58 -2.02 13.69 5.08
CA PRO A 58 -2.16 14.65 6.16
C PRO A 58 -0.93 15.54 6.34
N GLY A 59 0.28 14.95 6.29
CA GLY A 59 1.54 15.67 6.41
C GLY A 59 1.80 16.63 5.24
N VAL A 60 1.31 16.29 4.04
CA VAL A 60 1.38 17.21 2.89
C VAL A 60 0.41 18.38 3.05
N VAL A 61 -0.82 18.12 3.50
CA VAL A 61 -1.82 19.17 3.74
C VAL A 61 -1.41 20.13 4.86
N THR A 62 -0.75 19.63 5.90
CA THR A 62 -0.18 20.46 6.99
C THR A 62 1.16 21.09 6.63
N GLN A 63 1.68 20.88 5.42
CA GLN A 63 2.99 21.37 4.93
C GLN A 63 4.19 20.82 5.73
N GLU A 64 4.00 19.74 6.49
CA GLU A 64 5.08 19.00 7.15
C GLU A 64 5.87 18.13 6.16
N GLN A 65 5.27 17.79 5.01
CA GLN A 65 5.85 16.98 3.96
C GLN A 65 5.62 17.60 2.57
N SER A 66 6.51 17.28 1.62
CA SER A 66 6.37 17.71 0.21
C SER A 66 5.51 16.72 -0.58
N SER A 67 4.64 17.25 -1.45
CA SER A 67 3.73 16.47 -2.30
C SER A 67 4.43 15.70 -3.45
N HIS A 68 5.67 16.08 -3.81
CA HIS A 68 6.47 15.40 -4.85
C HIS A 68 6.82 13.92 -4.54
N ASN A 69 6.36 13.41 -3.40
CA ASN A 69 6.61 12.06 -2.91
C ASN A 69 5.41 11.11 -3.09
N PHE A 70 4.32 11.54 -3.73
CA PHE A 70 3.21 10.65 -4.07
C PHE A 70 3.55 9.75 -5.26
N ILE A 71 3.01 8.53 -5.25
CA ILE A 71 3.18 7.55 -6.33
C ILE A 71 2.07 7.70 -7.37
N LEU A 72 0.84 7.90 -6.90
CA LEU A 72 -0.39 7.95 -7.70
C LEU A 72 -1.10 9.29 -7.61
N LEU A 73 -1.18 9.88 -6.41
CA LEU A 73 -1.91 11.13 -6.21
C LEU A 73 -1.16 12.30 -6.84
N ARG A 74 -1.91 13.16 -7.51
CA ARG A 74 -1.41 14.44 -8.03
C ARG A 74 -1.94 15.60 -7.18
N ASP A 75 -1.20 16.70 -7.16
CA ASP A 75 -1.54 17.91 -6.41
C ASP A 75 -2.96 18.43 -6.74
N ASP A 76 -3.37 18.37 -8.02
CA ASP A 76 -4.70 18.79 -8.48
C ASP A 76 -5.85 17.92 -7.97
N GLN A 77 -5.56 16.70 -7.50
CA GLN A 77 -6.57 15.75 -7.05
C GLN A 77 -6.79 15.75 -5.54
N ILE A 78 -5.87 16.34 -4.78
CA ILE A 78 -5.90 16.35 -3.32
C ILE A 78 -7.09 17.18 -2.82
N GLU A 79 -7.36 18.31 -3.47
CA GLU A 79 -8.48 19.16 -3.11
C GLU A 79 -9.82 18.44 -3.30
N GLY A 80 -10.64 18.44 -2.25
CA GLY A 80 -11.97 17.82 -2.25
C GLY A 80 -11.98 16.29 -2.45
N LEU A 81 -10.83 15.61 -2.29
CA LEU A 81 -10.70 14.16 -2.47
C LEU A 81 -11.19 13.68 -3.86
N SER A 82 -10.98 14.48 -4.90
CA SER A 82 -11.51 14.19 -6.25
C SER A 82 -10.94 12.90 -6.86
N PHE A 83 -9.81 12.41 -6.36
CA PHE A 83 -9.24 11.10 -6.71
C PHE A 83 -10.10 9.91 -6.31
N TRP A 84 -11.02 10.05 -5.34
CA TRP A 84 -11.72 8.89 -4.74
C TRP A 84 -12.45 8.03 -5.78
N LYS A 85 -13.15 8.69 -6.71
CA LYS A 85 -13.89 8.06 -7.81
C LYS A 85 -12.98 7.34 -8.82
N ASP A 86 -11.70 7.69 -8.87
CA ASP A 86 -10.73 7.08 -9.79
C ASP A 86 -10.28 5.69 -9.28
N PHE A 87 -10.47 5.42 -7.99
CA PHE A 87 -10.05 4.17 -7.33
C PHE A 87 -11.23 3.32 -6.86
N PHE A 88 -12.33 3.95 -6.44
CA PHE A 88 -13.49 3.27 -5.89
C PHE A 88 -14.75 3.56 -6.71
N ALA A 89 -15.59 2.54 -6.88
CA ALA A 89 -16.88 2.67 -7.56
C ALA A 89 -17.92 3.47 -6.76
N GLU A 90 -17.65 3.76 -5.48
CA GLU A 90 -18.51 4.57 -4.64
C GLU A 90 -18.35 6.05 -5.02
N PRO A 91 -19.45 6.74 -5.39
CA PRO A 91 -19.38 8.01 -6.12
C PRO A 91 -18.92 9.20 -5.29
N SER A 92 -18.92 9.08 -3.95
CA SER A 92 -18.54 10.16 -3.05
C SER A 92 -17.43 9.72 -2.10
N PRO A 93 -16.41 10.56 -1.89
CA PRO A 93 -15.47 10.35 -0.80
C PRO A 93 -16.24 10.31 0.53
N PRO A 94 -15.66 9.67 1.55
CA PRO A 94 -16.19 9.77 2.91
C PRO A 94 -16.28 11.25 3.31
N ASN A 95 -17.26 11.63 4.13
CA ASN A 95 -17.34 12.97 4.71
C ASN A 95 -16.29 13.11 5.82
N VAL A 96 -15.03 13.09 5.43
CA VAL A 96 -13.86 13.08 6.30
C VAL A 96 -12.94 14.20 5.84
N GLU A 97 -12.49 15.01 6.79
CA GLU A 97 -11.50 16.04 6.52
C GLU A 97 -10.15 15.38 6.22
N ILE A 98 -9.40 15.89 5.24
CA ILE A 98 -8.12 15.27 4.82
C ILE A 98 -7.09 15.29 5.97
N GLN A 99 -7.21 16.27 6.87
CA GLN A 99 -6.39 16.38 8.08
C GLN A 99 -6.68 15.24 9.08
N ASP A 100 -7.86 14.61 9.02
CA ASP A 100 -8.19 13.41 9.77
C ASP A 100 -7.63 12.17 9.04
N GLY A 101 -6.32 11.95 9.20
CA GLY A 101 -5.62 10.83 8.59
C GLY A 101 -6.17 9.46 9.00
N GLU A 102 -6.64 9.29 10.24
CA GLU A 102 -7.21 8.03 10.70
C GLU A 102 -8.61 7.79 10.11
N GLY A 103 -9.45 8.82 10.05
CA GLY A 103 -10.74 8.75 9.35
C GLY A 103 -10.57 8.39 7.88
N LEU A 104 -9.60 9.01 7.20
CA LEU A 104 -9.33 8.78 5.78
C LEU A 104 -8.86 7.34 5.52
N LEU A 105 -7.96 6.84 6.36
CA LEU A 105 -7.47 5.47 6.26
C LEU A 105 -8.54 4.44 6.62
N THR A 106 -9.42 4.76 7.56
CA THR A 106 -10.58 3.94 7.91
C THR A 106 -11.50 3.76 6.70
N ALA A 107 -11.86 4.88 6.05
CA ALA A 107 -12.68 4.84 4.84
C ALA A 107 -12.00 4.09 3.69
N TYR A 108 -10.68 4.27 3.54
CA TYR A 108 -9.91 3.53 2.54
C TYR A 108 -9.98 2.02 2.77
N PHE A 109 -9.79 1.54 4.01
CA PHE A 109 -9.83 0.10 4.30
C PHE A 109 -11.22 -0.51 4.09
N GLU A 110 -12.28 0.21 4.42
CA GLU A 110 -13.67 -0.20 4.13
C GLU A 110 -13.94 -0.34 2.63
N ALA A 111 -13.53 0.68 1.86
CA ALA A 111 -13.70 0.68 0.41
C ALA A 111 -12.84 -0.41 -0.26
N ALA A 112 -11.60 -0.59 0.19
CA ALA A 112 -10.70 -1.64 -0.28
C ALA A 112 -11.22 -3.05 0.09
N ALA A 113 -11.79 -3.24 1.28
CA ALA A 113 -12.39 -4.51 1.70
C ALA A 113 -13.65 -4.83 0.88
N SER A 114 -14.44 -3.81 0.58
CA SER A 114 -15.60 -3.93 -0.32
C SER A 114 -15.16 -4.31 -1.74
N LEU A 115 -14.10 -3.69 -2.26
CA LEU A 115 -13.51 -4.06 -3.56
C LEU A 115 -12.98 -5.50 -3.55
N ALA A 116 -12.26 -5.92 -2.51
CA ALA A 116 -11.74 -7.28 -2.37
C ALA A 116 -12.87 -8.33 -2.39
N ARG A 117 -14.00 -8.04 -1.72
CA ARG A 117 -15.19 -8.90 -1.74
C ARG A 117 -15.85 -8.96 -3.12
N ARG A 118 -16.08 -7.80 -3.77
CA ARG A 118 -16.70 -7.72 -5.10
C ARG A 118 -15.90 -8.47 -6.16
N THR A 119 -14.57 -8.33 -6.11
CA THR A 119 -13.65 -8.95 -7.07
C THR A 119 -13.20 -10.36 -6.67
N ARG A 120 -13.57 -10.83 -5.46
CA ARG A 120 -13.11 -12.09 -4.87
C ARG A 120 -11.57 -12.19 -4.80
N CYS A 121 -10.88 -11.06 -4.68
CA CYS A 121 -9.42 -11.02 -4.55
C CYS A 121 -8.99 -11.48 -3.16
N THR A 122 -8.51 -12.72 -3.05
CA THR A 122 -8.08 -13.30 -1.77
C THR A 122 -6.82 -12.64 -1.22
N PHE A 123 -5.86 -12.28 -2.09
CA PHE A 123 -4.67 -11.55 -1.70
C PHE A 123 -5.02 -10.20 -1.06
N LEU A 124 -5.82 -9.36 -1.73
CA LEU A 124 -6.18 -8.03 -1.20
C LEU A 124 -6.92 -8.16 0.14
N LYS A 125 -7.86 -9.12 0.25
CA LYS A 125 -8.55 -9.37 1.52
C LYS A 125 -7.57 -9.72 2.65
N ALA A 126 -6.61 -10.61 2.38
CA ALA A 126 -5.62 -11.01 3.38
C ALA A 126 -4.67 -9.85 3.74
N TRP A 127 -4.24 -9.07 2.75
CA TRP A 127 -3.40 -7.88 2.94
C TRP A 127 -4.09 -6.83 3.83
N ILE A 128 -5.36 -6.53 3.57
CA ILE A 128 -6.15 -5.59 4.39
C ILE A 128 -6.22 -6.09 5.83
N GLY A 129 -6.54 -7.37 6.04
CA GLY A 129 -6.62 -7.92 7.38
C GLY A 129 -5.29 -7.85 8.13
N PHE A 130 -4.19 -8.10 7.43
CA PHE A 130 -2.84 -7.94 7.98
C PHE A 130 -2.51 -6.48 8.35
N GLU A 131 -2.75 -5.52 7.44
CA GLU A 131 -2.45 -4.10 7.69
C GLU A 131 -3.31 -3.52 8.82
N VAL A 132 -4.61 -3.84 8.87
CA VAL A 132 -5.50 -3.41 9.97
C VAL A 132 -5.03 -4.00 11.29
N ALA A 133 -4.69 -5.29 11.32
CA ALA A 133 -4.17 -5.93 12.53
C ALA A 133 -2.85 -5.32 13.01
N LEU A 134 -1.95 -4.99 12.09
CA LEU A 134 -0.67 -4.35 12.39
C LEU A 134 -0.86 -2.94 12.95
N ARG A 135 -1.76 -2.15 12.35
CA ARG A 135 -2.10 -0.80 12.85
C ARG A 135 -2.71 -0.83 14.24
N ASN A 136 -3.65 -1.76 14.49
CA ASN A 136 -4.26 -1.90 15.80
C ASN A 136 -3.22 -2.30 16.86
N ALA A 137 -2.33 -3.23 16.53
CA ALA A 137 -1.23 -3.61 17.41
C ALA A 137 -0.30 -2.43 17.73
N LEU A 138 0.06 -1.63 16.72
CA LEU A 138 0.88 -0.41 16.90
C LEU A 138 0.18 0.63 17.75
N GLY A 139 -1.11 0.89 17.50
CA GLY A 139 -1.91 1.84 18.28
C GLY A 139 -2.01 1.41 19.74
N GLN A 140 -2.28 0.14 20.00
CA GLN A 140 -2.33 -0.41 21.36
C GLN A 140 -0.97 -0.33 22.06
N ALA A 141 0.11 -0.69 21.38
CA ALA A 141 1.47 -0.61 21.91
C ALA A 141 1.84 0.83 22.27
N ARG A 142 1.51 1.80 21.41
CA ARG A 142 1.75 3.22 21.65
C ARG A 142 0.94 3.75 22.84
N ALA A 143 -0.35 3.44 22.91
CA ALA A 143 -1.21 3.85 24.02
C ALA A 143 -0.71 3.29 25.35
N THR A 144 -0.29 2.02 25.36
CA THR A 144 0.30 1.37 26.54
C THR A 144 1.61 2.04 26.96
N ALA A 145 2.51 2.33 26.00
CA ALA A 145 3.78 3.00 26.27
C ALA A 145 3.60 4.43 26.81
N LEU A 146 2.52 5.11 26.42
CA LEU A 146 2.13 6.42 26.92
C LEU A 146 1.37 6.38 28.25
N GLY A 147 1.11 5.20 28.82
CA GLY A 147 0.40 5.04 30.09
C GLY A 147 -1.12 5.20 30.00
N HIS A 148 -1.69 5.17 28.79
CA HIS A 148 -3.11 5.34 28.53
C HIS A 148 -3.70 4.19 27.69
N PRO A 149 -3.55 2.92 28.10
CA PRO A 149 -4.07 1.78 27.34
C PRO A 149 -5.59 1.84 27.12
N GLU A 150 -6.34 2.45 28.04
CA GLU A 150 -7.79 2.64 27.97
C GLU A 150 -8.25 3.62 26.89
N ALA A 151 -7.36 4.53 26.46
CA ALA A 151 -7.65 5.49 25.40
C ALA A 151 -7.53 4.88 24.00
N PHE A 152 -6.98 3.66 23.88
CA PHE A 152 -6.92 2.96 22.61
C PHE A 152 -8.28 2.37 22.23
N HIS A 153 -8.72 2.68 21.02
CA HIS A 153 -9.87 2.06 20.41
C HIS A 153 -9.42 1.34 19.15
N GLU A 154 -9.83 0.09 19.04
CA GLU A 154 -9.47 -0.75 17.91
C GLU A 154 -10.15 -0.23 16.63
N GLY A 155 -9.33 0.06 15.60
CA GLY A 155 -9.82 0.46 14.29
C GLY A 155 -10.28 -0.76 13.49
N LEU A 156 -11.51 -0.72 12.96
CA LEU A 156 -12.04 -1.73 12.03
C LEU A 156 -11.82 -3.20 12.50
N PRO A 157 -12.22 -3.59 13.74
CA PRO A 157 -11.96 -4.93 14.27
C PRO A 157 -12.54 -6.06 13.40
N HIS A 158 -13.62 -5.78 12.67
CA HIS A 158 -14.27 -6.73 11.77
C HIS A 158 -13.48 -7.02 10.48
N LEU A 159 -12.49 -6.19 10.15
CA LEU A 159 -11.57 -6.43 9.01
C LEU A 159 -10.26 -7.09 9.43
N GLN A 160 -9.97 -7.16 10.74
CA GLN A 160 -8.70 -7.61 11.26
C GLN A 160 -8.41 -9.08 10.92
N GLY A 161 -7.18 -9.35 10.46
CA GLY A 161 -6.67 -10.71 10.28
C GLY A 161 -6.12 -11.31 11.57
N HIS A 162 -6.06 -12.64 11.65
CA HIS A 162 -5.49 -13.35 12.79
C HIS A 162 -3.96 -13.39 12.71
N HIS A 163 -3.30 -12.36 13.25
CA HIS A 163 -1.86 -12.25 13.31
C HIS A 163 -1.39 -11.97 14.74
N ASP A 164 -0.39 -12.72 15.22
CA ASP A 164 0.25 -12.44 16.52
C ASP A 164 1.40 -11.45 16.34
N PHE A 165 1.13 -10.18 16.64
CA PHE A 165 2.14 -9.12 16.60
C PHE A 165 2.84 -8.89 17.94
N LYS A 166 2.55 -9.66 19.00
CA LYS A 166 3.20 -9.47 20.31
C LYS A 166 4.73 -9.51 20.23
N PRO A 167 5.37 -10.45 19.49
CA PRO A 167 6.83 -10.45 19.35
C PRO A 167 7.34 -9.19 18.64
N LEU A 168 6.67 -8.79 17.55
CA LEU A 168 7.03 -7.59 16.78
C LEU A 168 6.91 -6.32 17.63
N MET A 169 5.82 -6.16 18.40
CA MET A 169 5.63 -5.00 19.27
C MET A 169 6.67 -4.94 20.39
N ALA A 170 7.07 -6.10 20.94
CA ALA A 170 8.14 -6.15 21.95
C ALA A 170 9.51 -5.73 21.40
N GLU A 171 9.81 -6.05 20.14
CA GLU A 171 11.01 -5.57 19.44
C GLU A 171 10.90 -4.08 19.11
N TRP A 172 9.75 -3.66 18.57
CA TRP A 172 9.48 -2.27 18.18
C TRP A 172 9.58 -1.29 19.36
N LEU A 173 9.04 -1.65 20.53
CA LEU A 173 9.15 -0.84 21.75
C LEU A 173 10.59 -0.70 22.27
N LYS A 174 11.48 -1.64 21.93
CA LYS A 174 12.90 -1.63 22.31
C LYS A 174 13.79 -1.02 21.22
N ALA A 175 13.21 -0.59 20.09
CA ALA A 175 13.98 -0.04 19.00
C ALA A 175 14.75 1.21 19.48
N PRO A 176 16.06 1.32 19.16
CA PRO A 176 16.90 2.39 19.67
C PRO A 176 16.55 3.77 19.08
N THR A 177 15.88 3.80 17.93
CA THR A 177 15.44 5.01 17.25
C THR A 177 14.07 4.79 16.60
N PRO A 178 13.29 5.86 16.35
CA PRO A 178 12.04 5.76 15.59
C PRO A 178 12.24 5.13 14.21
N LEU A 179 13.36 5.44 13.53
CA LEU A 179 13.70 4.87 12.22
C LEU A 179 13.85 3.34 12.31
N ALA A 180 14.60 2.83 13.29
CA ALA A 180 14.75 1.39 13.51
C ALA A 180 13.40 0.71 13.81
N GLY A 181 12.50 1.42 14.49
CA GLY A 181 11.11 0.99 14.67
C GLY A 181 10.38 0.83 13.32
N VAL A 182 10.45 1.82 12.45
CA VAL A 182 9.81 1.76 11.12
C VAL A 182 10.41 0.67 10.24
N GLU A 183 11.73 0.47 10.27
CA GLU A 183 12.41 -0.62 9.56
C GLU A 183 11.88 -2.01 9.97
N LEU A 184 11.63 -2.23 11.27
CA LEU A 184 11.02 -3.48 11.75
C LEU A 184 9.60 -3.69 11.18
N ILE A 185 8.83 -2.62 11.02
CA ILE A 185 7.49 -2.68 10.44
C ILE A 185 7.56 -3.03 8.95
N GLU A 186 8.44 -2.39 8.17
CA GLU A 186 8.63 -2.73 6.75
C GLU A 186 9.14 -4.16 6.57
N LEU A 187 10.05 -4.62 7.44
CA LEU A 187 10.51 -6.00 7.42
C LEU A 187 9.38 -6.99 7.75
N SER A 188 8.46 -6.64 8.65
CA SER A 188 7.26 -7.44 8.94
C SER A 188 6.35 -7.56 7.72
N ARG A 189 6.09 -6.45 7.01
CA ARG A 189 5.34 -6.46 5.75
C ARG A 189 5.99 -7.36 4.72
N TRP A 190 7.30 -7.25 4.55
CA TRP A 190 8.07 -8.11 3.65
C TRP A 190 7.94 -9.59 4.01
N ARG A 191 8.11 -9.95 5.29
CA ARG A 191 7.96 -11.33 5.77
C ARG A 191 6.55 -11.87 5.53
N TRP A 192 5.52 -11.03 5.69
CA TRP A 192 4.15 -11.41 5.37
C TRP A 192 3.99 -11.70 3.88
N LEU A 193 4.51 -10.82 3.02
CA LEU A 193 4.47 -11.00 1.56
C LEU A 193 5.15 -12.30 1.14
N MET A 194 6.31 -12.63 1.69
CA MET A 194 7.01 -13.89 1.37
C MET A 194 6.23 -15.15 1.78
N LYS A 195 5.33 -15.06 2.77
CA LYS A 195 4.47 -16.18 3.20
C LYS A 195 3.17 -16.29 2.40
N HIS A 196 2.73 -15.19 1.78
CA HIS A 196 1.46 -15.10 1.05
C HIS A 196 1.66 -14.94 -0.45
N ASP A 197 2.89 -15.12 -0.90
CA ASP A 197 3.19 -15.20 -2.32
C ASP A 197 2.93 -16.63 -2.77
N ASP A 198 2.00 -16.77 -3.70
CA ASP A 198 1.50 -18.02 -4.25
C ASP A 198 2.34 -18.39 -5.49
N TRP A 199 3.67 -18.47 -5.33
CA TRP A 199 4.61 -18.65 -6.44
C TRP A 199 4.19 -19.83 -7.34
N TYR A 200 4.36 -19.64 -8.65
CA TYR A 200 4.18 -20.68 -9.68
C TYR A 200 2.73 -21.09 -9.96
N LYS A 201 1.73 -20.33 -9.47
CA LYS A 201 0.36 -20.48 -9.94
C LYS A 201 0.11 -19.69 -11.22
N PHE A 202 1.02 -18.81 -11.68
CA PHE A 202 0.86 -17.94 -12.86
C PHE A 202 -0.49 -17.19 -12.86
N SER A 203 -0.91 -16.74 -11.68
CA SER A 203 -2.19 -16.09 -11.47
C SER A 203 -2.05 -14.57 -11.41
N ASP A 204 -3.16 -13.85 -11.64
CA ASP A 204 -3.20 -12.39 -11.45
C ASP A 204 -2.84 -11.99 -10.01
N GLN A 205 -3.00 -12.89 -9.04
CA GLN A 205 -2.62 -12.66 -7.65
C GLN A 205 -1.11 -12.58 -7.45
N GLU A 206 -0.31 -13.28 -8.25
CA GLU A 206 1.15 -13.16 -8.23
C GLU A 206 1.60 -11.79 -8.77
N LEU A 207 0.91 -11.24 -9.78
CA LEU A 207 1.19 -9.87 -10.24
C LEU A 207 0.86 -8.84 -9.14
N ILE A 208 -0.22 -9.07 -8.40
CA ILE A 208 -0.60 -8.22 -7.27
C ILE A 208 0.44 -8.34 -6.13
N ALA A 209 0.88 -9.56 -5.82
CA ALA A 209 1.92 -9.80 -4.82
C ALA A 209 3.27 -9.16 -5.22
N TYR A 210 3.62 -9.22 -6.51
CA TYR A 210 4.79 -8.53 -7.04
C TYR A 210 4.68 -7.01 -6.87
N GLY A 211 3.53 -6.41 -7.20
CA GLY A 211 3.27 -4.98 -6.98
C GLY A 211 3.37 -4.59 -5.49
N ALA A 212 2.90 -5.45 -4.58
CA ALA A 212 3.03 -5.24 -3.14
C ALA A 212 4.49 -5.31 -2.66
N LYS A 213 5.31 -6.18 -3.26
CA LYS A 213 6.77 -6.23 -2.99
C LYS A 213 7.48 -4.99 -3.50
N LEU A 214 7.14 -4.49 -4.68
CA LEU A 214 7.65 -3.20 -5.18
C LEU A 214 7.31 -2.07 -4.20
N LEU A 215 6.11 -2.07 -3.62
CA LEU A 215 5.71 -1.09 -2.61
C LEU A 215 6.54 -1.19 -1.33
N ALA A 216 6.82 -2.39 -0.85
CA ALA A 216 7.68 -2.61 0.31
C ALA A 216 9.12 -2.12 0.05
N LEU A 217 9.66 -2.37 -1.16
CA LEU A 217 10.96 -1.83 -1.56
C LEU A 217 10.96 -0.31 -1.63
N TYR A 218 9.94 0.28 -2.25
CA TYR A 218 9.79 1.72 -2.34
C TYR A 218 9.85 2.39 -0.96
N ARG A 219 9.07 1.86 -0.01
CA ARG A 219 9.04 2.35 1.36
C ARG A 219 10.42 2.22 2.03
N THR A 220 11.08 1.08 1.86
CA THR A 220 12.42 0.84 2.44
C THR A 220 13.47 1.78 1.85
N GLN A 221 13.47 2.00 0.53
CA GLN A 221 14.39 2.93 -0.13
C GLN A 221 14.14 4.38 0.30
N ARG A 222 12.88 4.75 0.53
CA ARG A 222 12.51 6.09 1.02
C ARG A 222 13.07 6.34 2.41
N LEU A 223 13.03 5.35 3.30
CA LEU A 223 13.64 5.44 4.63
C LEU A 223 15.16 5.66 4.55
N ASN A 224 15.79 5.07 3.55
CA ASN A 224 17.24 5.20 3.31
C ASN A 224 17.62 6.46 2.52
N GLY A 225 16.66 7.34 2.19
CA GLY A 225 16.89 8.59 1.46
C GLY A 225 17.12 8.44 -0.05
N ALA A 226 16.92 7.24 -0.62
CA ALA A 226 17.21 6.95 -2.03
C ALA A 226 16.06 7.31 -3.00
N SER A 227 14.85 7.61 -2.51
CA SER A 227 13.65 7.77 -3.36
C SER A 227 13.44 9.16 -3.96
N ALA A 228 14.28 10.15 -3.63
CA ALA A 228 14.10 11.52 -4.13
C ALA A 228 14.33 11.65 -5.66
N ASP A 229 15.17 10.80 -6.25
CA ASP A 229 15.55 10.92 -7.67
C ASP A 229 14.66 10.13 -8.65
N GLN A 230 13.87 9.16 -8.19
CA GLN A 230 13.09 8.27 -9.07
C GLN A 230 11.67 8.77 -9.39
N ASN A 231 11.09 9.65 -8.58
CA ASN A 231 9.74 10.20 -8.81
C ASN A 231 9.68 11.22 -9.97
N LEU A 232 10.82 11.73 -10.45
CA LEU A 232 10.87 12.71 -11.54
C LEU A 232 10.36 12.16 -12.91
N GLN A 233 10.21 10.84 -13.04
CA GLN A 233 9.78 10.19 -14.29
C GLN A 233 8.27 9.85 -14.35
N ILE A 234 7.56 9.75 -13.22
CA ILE A 234 6.14 9.36 -13.19
C ILE A 234 5.25 10.45 -13.84
N HIS A 235 5.60 11.73 -13.68
CA HIS A 235 4.85 12.85 -14.26
C HIS A 235 4.88 12.94 -15.80
N LYS A 236 5.81 12.24 -16.47
CA LYS A 236 5.94 12.29 -17.94
C LYS A 236 5.11 11.25 -18.70
N LEU A 237 4.67 10.18 -18.04
CA LEU A 237 3.94 9.08 -18.72
C LEU A 237 2.42 9.22 -18.59
N VAL A 238 1.91 9.83 -17.51
CA VAL A 238 0.47 10.13 -17.36
C VAL A 238 0.01 11.20 -18.38
N THR A 239 0.91 12.08 -18.81
CA THR A 239 0.63 13.14 -19.80
C THR A 239 0.65 12.67 -21.25
N ALA A 240 1.25 11.52 -21.57
CA ALA A 240 1.30 11.00 -22.94
C ALA A 240 0.04 10.20 -23.36
N GLY A 241 -0.82 9.83 -22.40
CA GLY A 241 -2.00 9.00 -22.63
C GLY A 241 -3.34 9.72 -22.74
N THR A 242 -3.37 11.06 -22.71
CA THR A 242 -4.61 11.85 -22.76
C THR A 242 -4.68 12.77 -23.97
N THR A 243 -4.60 12.19 -25.16
CA THR A 243 -5.22 12.77 -26.37
C THR A 243 -5.78 11.64 -27.22
N PHE A 244 -7.05 11.31 -27.00
CA PHE A 244 -7.88 10.66 -28.01
C PHE A 244 -8.75 11.75 -28.65
N ASN A 245 -8.50 12.02 -29.93
CA ASN A 245 -9.58 12.34 -30.87
C ASN A 245 -10.21 11.02 -31.31
#